data_AF-A0A956YVF3-F1
#
_entry.id   AF-A0A956YVF3-F1
#
_cell.length_a   1.000
_cell.length_b   1.000
_cell.length_c   1.000
_cell.angle_alpha   90.00
_cell.angle_beta   90.00
_cell.angle_gamma   90.00
#
_symmetry.space_group_name_H-M   'P 1'
#
loop_
_entity.id
_entity.type
_entity.pdbx_description
1 polymer ?
#
loop_
_entity_poly.entity_id
_entity_poly.type
_entity_poly.pdbx_seq_one_letter_code
_entity_poly.pdbx_strand_id
1 'polypeptide(L)'
;ELDANIVNLVQALNRYPGVMTVGSCGGHETITNPSQWQAGTWYVKFTLPSGKFGWYLLEHLAWVVNEDYRGSGRNVILLPTSAPPYLNTVGQCLHFVIEGYGGENPDELAEFLDATRKYLTKKRR
;
A
#
# COMPACT_ATOMS: atom_id res chain seq x y z
N GLU A 1 13.19 -7.51 -9.25
CA GLU A 1 13.51 -8.02 -7.91
C GLU A 1 12.94 -7.00 -6.91
N LEU A 2 12.31 -7.44 -5.81
CA LEU A 2 11.75 -6.52 -4.81
C LEU A 2 12.89 -6.06 -3.89
N ASP A 3 12.92 -4.78 -3.51
CA ASP A 3 13.90 -4.28 -2.53
C ASP A 3 13.77 -5.07 -1.22
N ALA A 4 14.89 -5.60 -0.70
CA ALA A 4 14.86 -6.54 0.43
C ALA A 4 14.12 -5.99 1.67
N ASN A 5 14.16 -4.67 1.86
CA ASN A 5 13.54 -3.96 2.99
C ASN A 5 12.05 -3.64 2.80
N ILE A 6 11.42 -3.95 1.65
CA ILE A 6 9.97 -3.75 1.44
C ILE A 6 9.22 -5.07 1.21
N VAL A 7 9.94 -6.19 1.12
CA VAL A 7 9.38 -7.51 0.76
C VAL A 7 8.26 -7.94 1.70
N ASN A 8 8.43 -7.82 3.01
CA ASN A 8 7.43 -8.30 3.96
C ASN A 8 6.13 -7.52 3.83
N LEU A 9 6.21 -6.20 3.65
CA LEU A 9 5.02 -5.36 3.42
C LEU A 9 4.31 -5.74 2.12
N VAL A 10 5.06 -5.90 1.02
CA VAL A 10 4.49 -6.36 -0.26
C VAL A 10 3.81 -7.72 -0.10
N GLN A 11 4.43 -8.65 0.61
CA GLN A 11 3.85 -9.97 0.87
C GLN A 11 2.59 -9.88 1.73
N ALA A 12 2.61 -9.11 2.83
CA ALA A 12 1.45 -8.93 3.70
C ALA A 12 0.27 -8.31 2.94
N LEU A 13 0.53 -7.31 2.09
CA LEU A 13 -0.50 -6.68 1.27
C LEU A 13 -1.06 -7.66 0.22
N ASN A 14 -0.21 -8.42 -0.48
CA ASN A 14 -0.64 -9.41 -1.47
C ASN A 14 -1.40 -10.62 -0.87
N ARG A 15 -1.39 -10.81 0.46
CA ARG A 15 -2.21 -11.84 1.13
C ARG A 15 -3.68 -11.47 1.25
N TYR A 16 -4.05 -10.22 0.95
CA TYR A 16 -5.44 -9.81 0.82
C TYR A 16 -5.98 -10.30 -0.53
N PRO A 17 -7.06 -11.10 -0.58
CA PRO A 17 -7.61 -11.57 -1.84
C PRO A 17 -7.96 -10.38 -2.74
N GLY A 18 -7.39 -10.33 -3.95
CA GLY A 18 -7.66 -9.29 -4.93
C GLY A 18 -6.68 -8.10 -4.92
N VAL A 19 -5.84 -7.93 -3.89
CA VAL A 19 -4.72 -6.99 -3.98
C VAL A 19 -3.71 -7.54 -4.98
N MET A 20 -3.23 -6.67 -5.86
CA MET A 20 -2.06 -6.94 -6.70
C MET A 20 -1.08 -5.78 -6.64
N THR A 21 0.10 -6.01 -6.07
CA THR A 21 1.20 -5.04 -6.11
C THR A 21 1.70 -4.88 -7.54
N VAL A 22 1.83 -3.62 -7.99
CA VAL A 22 2.31 -3.25 -9.33
C VAL A 22 3.62 -2.46 -9.30
N GLY A 23 4.07 -2.02 -8.12
CA GLY A 23 5.36 -1.37 -7.94
C GLY A 23 5.66 -1.11 -6.47
N SER A 24 6.93 -0.97 -6.13
CA SER A 24 7.38 -0.68 -4.77
C SER A 24 8.78 -0.08 -4.80
N CYS A 25 9.13 0.69 -3.78
CA CYS A 25 10.49 1.13 -3.49
C CYS A 25 10.71 1.15 -1.99
N GLY A 26 11.81 0.57 -1.51
CA GLY A 26 12.18 0.57 -0.10
C GLY A 26 12.97 1.79 0.36
N GLY A 27 13.28 2.72 -0.55
CA GLY A 27 14.14 3.87 -0.28
C GLY A 27 15.63 3.55 -0.46
N HIS A 28 16.39 4.50 -1.00
CA HIS A 28 17.80 4.33 -1.33
C HIS A 28 18.65 5.49 -0.80
N GLU A 29 19.87 5.19 -0.35
CA GLU A 29 20.84 6.21 0.08
C GLU A 29 21.31 7.08 -1.09
N THR A 30 21.44 6.49 -2.27
CA THR A 30 21.81 7.17 -3.52
C THR A 30 20.70 7.01 -4.55
N ILE A 31 20.16 8.14 -5.03
CA ILE A 31 19.13 8.18 -6.07
C ILE A 31 19.79 8.19 -7.44
N THR A 32 19.56 7.14 -8.23
CA THR A 32 20.10 6.98 -9.59
C THR A 32 19.03 7.13 -10.67
N ASN A 33 17.75 7.12 -10.30
CA ASN A 33 16.65 7.41 -11.23
C ASN A 33 15.45 8.10 -10.54
N PRO A 34 14.57 8.79 -11.30
CA PRO A 34 13.47 9.57 -10.74
C PRO A 34 12.37 8.78 -10.01
N SER A 35 12.32 7.45 -10.19
CA SER A 35 11.32 6.59 -9.53
C SER A 35 11.75 6.08 -8.16
N GLN A 36 13.03 6.30 -7.81
CA GLN A 36 13.58 5.94 -6.52
C GLN A 36 13.27 7.00 -5.48
N TRP A 37 12.94 6.52 -4.29
CA TRP A 37 12.70 7.34 -3.12
C TRP A 37 13.95 7.38 -2.23
N GLN A 38 14.10 8.45 -1.47
CA GLN A 38 15.23 8.62 -0.55
C GLN A 38 15.15 7.63 0.62
N ALA A 39 16.30 7.28 1.18
CA ALA A 39 16.37 6.49 2.41
C ALA A 39 15.49 7.11 3.51
N GLY A 40 14.80 6.25 4.28
CA GLY A 40 13.82 6.68 5.27
C GLY A 40 12.43 7.01 4.69
N THR A 41 12.23 6.79 3.39
CA THR A 41 10.91 6.83 2.75
C THR A 41 10.72 5.59 1.88
N TRP A 42 9.49 5.07 1.81
CA TRP A 42 9.16 3.90 1.01
C TRP A 42 7.74 4.01 0.45
N TYR A 43 7.46 3.24 -0.59
CA TYR A 43 6.10 3.10 -1.12
C TYR A 43 5.80 1.68 -1.60
N VAL A 44 4.53 1.31 -1.54
CA VAL A 44 3.96 0.15 -2.23
C VAL A 44 2.74 0.60 -3.01
N LYS A 45 2.78 0.42 -4.33
CA LYS A 45 1.71 0.71 -5.28
C LYS A 45 0.99 -0.57 -5.68
N PHE A 46 -0.33 -0.58 -5.62
CA PHE A 46 -1.14 -1.75 -5.90
C PHE A 46 -2.44 -1.40 -6.62
N THR A 47 -3.09 -2.44 -7.17
CA THR A 47 -4.44 -2.40 -7.72
C THR A 47 -5.38 -3.28 -6.90
N LEU A 48 -6.67 -3.01 -7.05
CA LEU A 48 -7.77 -3.78 -6.48
C LEU A 48 -8.71 -4.22 -7.60
N PRO A 49 -9.52 -5.28 -7.40
CA PRO A 49 -10.49 -5.70 -8.40
C PRO A 49 -11.52 -4.58 -8.61
N SER A 50 -11.96 -4.39 -9.85
CA SER A 50 -13.07 -3.48 -10.11
C SER A 50 -14.36 -4.04 -9.51
N GLY A 51 -15.14 -3.19 -8.85
CA GLY A 51 -16.46 -3.52 -8.32
C GLY A 51 -16.54 -3.60 -6.79
N LYS A 52 -17.69 -4.13 -6.31
CA LYS A 52 -18.12 -4.03 -4.91
C LYS A 52 -17.10 -4.60 -3.91
N PHE A 53 -16.50 -5.74 -4.23
CA PHE A 53 -15.50 -6.36 -3.37
C PHE A 53 -14.22 -5.52 -3.25
N GLY A 54 -13.74 -4.94 -4.36
CA GLY A 54 -12.59 -4.04 -4.33
C GLY A 54 -12.85 -2.79 -3.49
N TRP A 55 -14.06 -2.22 -3.56
CA TRP A 55 -14.44 -1.09 -2.71
C TRP A 55 -14.47 -1.44 -1.22
N TYR A 56 -14.97 -2.61 -0.84
CA TYR A 56 -14.93 -3.07 0.55
C TYR A 56 -13.51 -3.31 1.04
N LEU A 57 -12.65 -3.85 0.17
CA LEU A 57 -11.26 -4.04 0.50
C LEU A 57 -10.53 -2.70 0.66
N LEU A 58 -10.84 -1.71 -0.20
CA LEU A 58 -10.31 -0.36 -0.06
C LEU A 58 -10.77 0.30 1.24
N GLU A 59 -12.05 0.20 1.59
CA GLU A 59 -12.59 0.73 2.85
C GLU A 59 -11.83 0.14 4.06
N HIS A 60 -11.63 -1.18 4.06
CA HIS A 60 -10.88 -1.84 5.11
C HIS A 60 -9.43 -1.36 5.18
N LEU A 61 -8.71 -1.33 4.06
CA LEU A 61 -7.31 -0.89 4.02
C LEU A 61 -7.16 0.58 4.41
N ALA A 62 -8.09 1.45 3.97
CA ALA A 62 -8.10 2.85 4.34
C ALA A 62 -8.30 3.03 5.85
N TRP A 63 -9.23 2.31 6.47
CA TRP A 63 -9.39 2.32 7.92
C TRP A 63 -8.13 1.84 8.64
N VAL A 64 -7.62 0.64 8.28
CA VAL A 64 -6.44 0.06 8.95
C VAL A 64 -5.22 0.97 8.83
N VAL A 65 -4.95 1.51 7.64
CA VAL A 65 -3.75 2.32 7.40
C VAL A 65 -3.92 3.76 7.88
N ASN A 66 -4.98 4.45 7.46
CA ASN A 66 -5.11 5.89 7.69
C ASN A 66 -5.72 6.25 9.05
N GLU A 67 -6.60 5.41 9.60
CA GLU A 67 -7.27 5.72 10.86
C GLU A 67 -6.58 5.03 12.03
N ASP A 68 -6.39 3.71 11.97
CA ASP A 68 -5.81 2.96 13.09
C ASP A 68 -4.28 3.13 13.17
N TYR A 69 -3.56 2.75 12.11
CA TYR A 69 -2.09 2.77 12.13
C TYR A 69 -1.56 4.20 12.17
N ARG A 70 -1.94 5.04 11.21
CA ARG A 70 -1.55 6.46 11.17
C ARG A 70 -2.09 7.25 12.35
N GLY A 71 -3.33 7.02 12.78
CA GLY A 71 -3.92 7.72 13.93
C GLY A 71 -3.17 7.50 15.25
N SER A 72 -2.33 6.46 15.33
CA SER A 72 -1.40 6.24 16.45
C SER A 72 -0.13 7.11 16.42
N GLY A 73 -0.05 8.08 15.51
CA GLY A 73 1.09 8.99 15.35
C GLY A 73 2.13 8.53 14.33
N ARG A 74 1.79 7.55 13.49
CA ARG A 74 2.68 7.01 12.45
C ARG A 74 2.68 7.88 11.20
N ASN A 75 3.82 7.94 10.53
CA ASN A 75 4.06 8.69 9.31
C ASN A 75 3.82 7.82 8.07
N VAL A 76 2.62 7.22 8.01
CA VAL A 76 2.19 6.36 6.91
C VAL A 76 0.86 6.84 6.37
N ILE A 77 0.65 6.78 5.06
CA ILE A 77 -0.61 7.17 4.42
C ILE A 77 -0.94 6.25 3.23
N LEU A 78 -2.22 5.91 3.10
CA LEU A 78 -2.82 5.32 1.91
C LEU A 78 -3.52 6.42 1.10
N LEU A 79 -3.17 6.56 -0.17
CA LEU A 79 -3.79 7.51 -1.09
C LEU A 79 -4.07 6.90 -2.48
N PRO A 80 -5.10 7.40 -3.20
CA PRO A 80 -5.29 7.06 -4.60
C PRO A 80 -4.27 7.79 -5.48
N THR A 81 -3.87 7.15 -6.58
CA THR A 81 -3.07 7.77 -7.64
C THR A 81 -3.59 7.35 -9.01
N SER A 82 -3.45 8.20 -10.02
CA SER A 82 -3.79 7.87 -11.39
C SER A 82 -2.80 8.48 -12.35
N ALA A 83 -2.25 7.66 -13.25
CA ALA A 83 -1.54 8.20 -14.40
C ALA A 83 -2.52 9.01 -15.28
N PRO A 84 -2.03 9.98 -16.07
CA PRO A 84 -2.88 10.80 -16.91
C PRO A 84 -3.66 9.92 -17.92
N PRO A 85 -5.00 9.95 -17.91
CA PRO A 85 -5.79 9.06 -18.78
C PRO A 85 -5.60 9.32 -20.27
N TYR A 86 -5.15 10.52 -20.69
CA TYR A 86 -4.88 10.80 -22.10
C TYR A 86 -3.62 10.11 -22.65
N LEU A 87 -2.79 9.52 -21.77
CA LEU A 87 -1.64 8.68 -22.12
C LEU A 87 -1.91 7.19 -21.89
N ASN A 88 -3.10 6.83 -21.38
CA ASN A 88 -3.42 5.49 -20.87
C ASN A 88 -4.88 5.13 -21.17
N THR A 89 -5.36 3.97 -20.71
CA THR A 89 -6.77 3.58 -20.89
C THR A 89 -7.61 4.04 -19.70
N VAL A 90 -8.66 4.83 -19.95
CA VAL A 90 -9.64 5.23 -18.92
C VAL A 90 -10.18 3.99 -18.20
N GLY A 91 -10.26 4.06 -16.87
CA GLY A 91 -10.68 2.93 -16.03
C GLY A 91 -9.59 1.91 -15.71
N GLN A 92 -8.40 2.03 -16.31
CA GLN A 92 -7.23 1.17 -16.02
C GLN A 92 -6.09 1.92 -15.32
N CYS A 93 -6.27 3.21 -15.04
CA CYS A 93 -5.22 4.08 -14.51
C CYS A 93 -5.24 4.23 -12.99
N LEU A 94 -6.34 3.82 -12.32
CA LEU A 94 -6.49 3.98 -10.88
C LEU A 94 -5.64 2.95 -10.15
N HIS A 95 -4.76 3.45 -9.29
CA HIS A 95 -3.98 2.66 -8.36
C HIS A 95 -4.11 3.26 -6.96
N PHE A 96 -3.65 2.51 -5.98
CA PHE A 96 -3.51 2.96 -4.61
C PHE A 96 -2.05 2.83 -4.21
N VAL A 97 -1.59 3.77 -3.38
CA VAL A 97 -0.23 3.76 -2.85
C VAL A 97 -0.31 3.85 -1.34
N ILE A 98 0.46 3.00 -0.66
CA ILE A 98 0.81 3.19 0.74
C ILE A 98 2.25 3.71 0.78
N GLU A 99 2.45 4.82 1.47
CA GLU A 99 3.75 5.50 1.56
C GLU A 99 4.10 5.72 3.03
N GLY A 100 5.35 5.48 3.39
CA GLY A 100 5.91 5.79 4.70
C GLY A 100 7.06 6.78 4.60
N TYR A 101 7.18 7.66 5.59
CA TYR A 101 8.21 8.70 5.64
C TYR A 101 8.80 8.87 7.05
N GLY A 102 9.92 9.57 7.15
CA GLY A 102 10.53 9.85 8.46
C GLY A 102 11.14 8.62 9.14
N GLY A 103 11.55 7.61 8.37
CA GLY A 103 12.17 6.40 8.90
C GLY A 103 11.18 5.33 9.37
N GLU A 104 9.91 5.41 8.98
CA GLU A 104 8.92 4.37 9.28
C GLU A 104 9.40 2.98 8.80
N ASN A 105 9.26 1.99 9.67
CA ASN A 105 9.62 0.61 9.37
C ASN A 105 8.48 -0.08 8.61
N PRO A 106 8.66 -0.49 7.34
CA PRO A 106 7.62 -1.16 6.58
C PRO A 106 7.22 -2.53 7.16
N ASP A 107 8.12 -3.20 7.89
CA ASP A 107 7.83 -4.49 8.51
C ASP A 107 6.81 -4.37 9.65
N GLU A 108 6.83 -3.26 10.40
CA GLU A 108 5.84 -2.99 11.45
C GLU A 108 4.43 -2.83 10.86
N LEU A 109 4.32 -2.17 9.70
CA LEU A 109 3.05 -2.11 8.99
C LEU A 109 2.64 -3.49 8.45
N ALA A 110 3.59 -4.29 7.96
CA ALA A 110 3.31 -5.64 7.47
C ALA A 110 2.68 -6.52 8.57
N GLU A 111 3.28 -6.51 9.76
CA GLU A 111 2.75 -7.21 10.95
C GLU A 111 1.36 -6.68 11.34
N PHE A 112 1.18 -5.36 11.31
CA PHE A 112 -0.10 -4.74 11.63
C PHE A 112 -1.22 -5.15 10.65
N LEU A 113 -0.91 -5.17 9.35
CA LEU A 113 -1.83 -5.65 8.30
C LEU A 113 -2.19 -7.12 8.50
N ASP A 114 -1.23 -7.98 8.84
CA ASP A 114 -1.50 -9.39 9.11
C ASP A 114 -2.41 -9.57 10.35
N ALA A 115 -2.17 -8.79 11.42
CA ALA A 115 -2.95 -8.84 12.65
C ALA A 115 -4.40 -8.35 12.50
N THR A 116 -4.63 -7.40 11.60
CA THR A 116 -5.94 -6.78 11.34
C THR A 116 -6.74 -7.47 10.24
N ARG A 117 -6.10 -8.27 9.36
CA ARG A 117 -6.76 -9.01 8.27
C ARG A 117 -7.93 -9.87 8.73
N LYS A 118 -7.92 -10.36 9.97
CA LYS A 118 -9.04 -11.11 10.59
C LYS A 118 -10.37 -10.34 10.62
N TYR A 119 -10.34 -9.00 10.49
CA TYR A 119 -11.54 -8.18 10.50
C TYR A 119 -12.26 -8.12 9.14
N LEU A 120 -11.61 -8.52 8.03
CA LEU A 120 -12.28 -8.68 6.74
C LEU A 120 -13.27 -9.85 6.70
N THR A 121 -13.08 -10.86 7.55
CA THR A 121 -13.84 -12.12 7.49
C THR A 121 -14.95 -12.22 8.53
N LYS A 122 -15.01 -11.29 9.51
CA LYS A 122 -16.13 -11.25 10.45
C LYS A 122 -17.37 -10.69 9.76
N LYS A 123 -18.23 -11.60 9.27
CA LYS A 123 -19.66 -11.31 9.12
C LYS A 123 -20.13 -10.58 10.37
N ARG A 124 -20.60 -9.34 10.23
CA ARG A 124 -21.54 -8.76 11.19
C ARG A 124 -22.67 -9.78 11.33
N ARG A 125 -22.73 -10.43 12.49
CA ARG A 125 -23.89 -11.23 12.91
C ARG A 125 -25.08 -10.31 13.06
#